data_AF-A0A392NKY0-F1
#
_entry.id   AF-A0A392NKY0-F1
#
_cell.length_a   1.000
_cell.length_b   1.000
_cell.length_c   1.000
_cell.angle_alpha   90.00
_cell.angle_beta   90.00
_cell.angle_gamma   90.00
#
_symmetry.space_group_name_H-M   'P 1'
#
loop_
_entity.id
_entity.type
_entity.pdbx_description
1 polymer ?
#
loop_
_entity_poly.entity_id
_entity_poly.type
_entity_poly.pdbx_seq_one_letter_code
_entity_poly.pdbx_strand_id
1 'polypeptide(L)'
;FDVLRFRSVCTLWRSILPPPFPSPSDTLRIRDGKFLLLTEAKIYRLQPLLPTCSSNKGWIIKVEKSKSGKFRHLDVLTNTQISHTFPSNVLDFMNLRVRELFQAYTLNFSSDGGDFNTFEPLDDVYKVVLFSDEGLGQMVFTLRKDGKLRVSNIGCTNLIIVDDGNRVYHDIILYMGKVHVVDKSGIIFWINCSSFKLVQSSPSLNNDGRRKNLVESNGSLFVVEMYFRRTGVNTSKLVIDISVLKVVDNESSRWLRVTDLGDVLFVLGQDLNFSLSANDYYGFERNCIYCISKGRTARFSLNNSGFKFVDDIFWPCPTLFNSDLFL
;
A
#
# COMPACT_ATOMS: atom_id res chain seq x y z
N PHE A 1 -19.78 7.17 -25.79
CA PHE A 1 -20.63 6.05 -25.35
C PHE A 1 -21.58 6.58 -24.31
N ASP A 2 -22.83 6.80 -24.71
CA ASP A 2 -23.91 7.22 -23.82
C ASP A 2 -24.26 6.08 -22.87
N VAL A 3 -24.18 6.34 -21.57
CA VAL A 3 -24.69 5.44 -20.54
C VAL A 3 -26.07 5.95 -20.16
N LEU A 4 -27.11 5.22 -20.61
CA LEU A 4 -28.48 5.39 -20.16
C LEU A 4 -28.54 5.26 -18.63
N ARG A 5 -29.06 6.29 -17.94
CA ARG A 5 -29.19 6.31 -16.49
C ARG A 5 -30.65 6.13 -16.09
N PHE A 6 -30.96 5.04 -15.39
CA PHE A 6 -32.22 4.89 -14.66
C PHE A 6 -32.10 5.58 -13.30
N ARG A 7 -32.86 6.66 -13.12
CA ARG A 7 -32.93 7.42 -11.87
C ARG A 7 -34.10 6.92 -11.03
N SER A 8 -33.95 5.74 -10.46
CA SER A 8 -34.68 5.22 -9.29
C SER A 8 -34.57 3.70 -9.34
N VAL A 9 -33.68 3.13 -8.53
CA VAL A 9 -33.60 1.67 -8.37
C VAL A 9 -34.01 1.35 -6.93
N CYS A 10 -35.12 0.62 -6.82
CA CYS A 10 -35.67 0.07 -5.58
C CYS A 10 -34.58 -0.67 -4.77
N THR A 11 -34.69 -0.69 -3.44
CA THR A 11 -33.79 -1.42 -2.52
C THR A 11 -33.57 -2.88 -2.94
N LEU A 12 -34.59 -3.51 -3.54
CA LEU A 12 -34.52 -4.87 -4.08
C LEU A 12 -33.55 -5.03 -5.26
N TRP A 13 -33.36 -3.98 -6.08
CA TRP A 13 -32.39 -3.99 -7.19
C TRP A 13 -30.98 -3.67 -6.71
N ARG A 14 -30.83 -2.85 -5.66
CA ARG A 14 -29.53 -2.62 -5.01
C ARG A 14 -28.94 -3.89 -4.37
N SER A 15 -29.79 -4.83 -3.94
CA SER A 15 -29.34 -6.14 -3.43
C SER A 15 -28.97 -7.14 -4.53
N ILE A 16 -29.39 -6.91 -5.78
CA ILE A 16 -29.08 -7.79 -6.93
C ILE A 16 -27.75 -7.40 -7.57
N LEU A 17 -27.36 -6.13 -7.51
CA LEU A 17 -26.03 -5.68 -7.92
C LEU A 17 -25.01 -6.13 -6.85
N PRO A 18 -23.91 -6.80 -7.23
CA PRO A 18 -22.85 -7.07 -6.28
C PRO A 18 -22.39 -5.73 -5.67
N PRO A 19 -22.17 -5.65 -4.35
CA PRO A 19 -21.62 -4.44 -3.76
C PRO A 19 -20.35 -4.05 -4.53
N PRO A 20 -20.06 -2.75 -4.72
CA PRO A 20 -18.86 -2.31 -5.46
C PRO A 20 -17.56 -2.81 -4.84
N PHE A 21 -17.64 -3.40 -3.64
CA PHE A 21 -16.57 -4.04 -2.90
C PHE A 21 -16.80 -5.56 -2.86
N PRO A 22 -16.28 -6.35 -3.83
CA PRO A 22 -16.23 -7.80 -3.69
C PRO A 22 -15.39 -8.17 -2.46
N SER A 23 -15.85 -9.17 -1.71
CA SER A 23 -15.25 -9.61 -0.44
C SER A 23 -14.37 -10.84 -0.63
N PRO A 24 -13.16 -10.82 -0.07
CA PRO A 24 -12.62 -11.98 0.63
C PRO A 24 -11.98 -11.53 1.95
N SER A 25 -12.63 -11.85 3.08
CA SER A 25 -11.93 -11.84 4.37
C SER A 25 -11.57 -13.29 4.68
N ASP A 26 -10.37 -13.70 4.28
CA ASP A 26 -9.91 -15.07 4.50
C ASP A 26 -9.27 -15.20 5.89
N THR A 27 -9.65 -16.27 6.61
CA THR A 27 -9.08 -16.58 7.92
C THR A 27 -7.96 -17.59 7.76
N LEU A 28 -6.80 -17.27 8.33
CA LEU A 28 -5.63 -18.15 8.38
C LEU A 28 -5.60 -18.83 9.75
N ARG A 29 -5.57 -20.16 9.79
CA ARG A 29 -5.41 -20.91 11.05
C ARG A 29 -3.92 -21.14 11.32
N ILE A 30 -3.45 -20.89 12.56
CA ILE A 30 -2.13 -21.37 13.03
C ILE A 30 -2.32 -22.56 13.99
N ARG A 31 -1.32 -23.46 13.99
CA ARG A 31 -1.13 -24.58 14.91
C ARG A 31 -0.77 -24.07 16.31
N ASP A 32 -1.79 -23.59 17.05
CA ASP A 32 -1.76 -23.39 18.52
C ASP A 32 -3.12 -22.90 19.09
N GLY A 33 -4.23 -23.08 18.35
CA GLY A 33 -5.55 -22.52 18.74
C GLY A 33 -5.68 -21.00 18.52
N LYS A 34 -4.60 -20.34 18.10
CA LYS A 34 -4.55 -18.91 17.78
C LYS A 34 -4.90 -18.66 16.30
N PHE A 35 -5.66 -17.59 16.03
CA PHE A 35 -6.13 -17.23 14.69
C PHE A 35 -5.30 -16.08 14.11
N LEU A 36 -4.85 -16.25 12.88
CA LEU A 36 -4.40 -15.14 12.04
C LEU A 36 -5.58 -14.68 11.19
N LEU A 37 -5.85 -13.38 11.25
CA LEU A 37 -6.78 -12.74 10.36
C LEU A 37 -6.00 -12.01 9.28
N LEU A 38 -6.08 -12.52 8.06
CA LEU A 38 -5.68 -11.74 6.89
C LEU A 38 -6.79 -10.71 6.66
N THR A 39 -6.43 -9.44 6.71
CA THR A 39 -7.36 -8.34 6.48
C THR A 39 -6.97 -7.65 5.19
N GLU A 40 -7.95 -7.49 4.30
CA GLU A 40 -7.76 -6.79 3.03
C GLU A 40 -8.19 -5.33 3.18
N ALA A 41 -7.30 -4.43 2.79
CA ALA A 41 -7.58 -3.02 2.59
C ALA A 41 -7.46 -2.69 1.11
N LYS A 42 -8.39 -1.87 0.61
CA LYS A 42 -8.44 -1.47 -0.79
C LYS A 42 -8.34 0.03 -0.92
N ILE A 43 -7.58 0.48 -1.91
CA ILE A 43 -7.38 1.89 -2.23
C ILE A 43 -8.21 2.22 -3.47
N TYR A 44 -9.07 3.23 -3.37
CA TYR A 44 -9.97 3.65 -4.44
C TYR A 44 -9.69 5.07 -4.90
N ARG A 45 -9.88 5.33 -6.20
CA ARG A 45 -10.09 6.67 -6.75
C ARG A 45 -11.57 7.01 -6.71
N LEU A 46 -11.90 8.16 -6.14
CA LEU A 46 -13.22 8.78 -6.19
C LEU A 46 -13.16 9.96 -7.15
N GLN A 47 -13.99 9.95 -8.20
CA GLN A 47 -14.06 11.01 -9.18
C GLN A 47 -15.50 11.53 -9.30
N PRO A 48 -15.75 12.85 -9.23
CA PRO A 48 -17.09 13.41 -9.49
C PRO A 48 -17.62 13.00 -10.87
N LEU A 49 -18.89 12.61 -10.95
CA LEU A 49 -19.55 12.28 -12.23
C LEU A 49 -19.87 13.51 -13.08
N LEU A 50 -19.96 14.69 -12.46
CA LEU A 50 -20.08 15.97 -13.13
C LEU A 50 -18.72 16.67 -13.05
N PRO A 51 -18.06 16.96 -14.18
CA PRO A 51 -16.83 17.73 -14.14
C PRO A 51 -17.15 19.11 -13.55
N THR A 52 -16.56 19.43 -12.41
CA THR A 52 -16.40 20.85 -12.05
C THR A 52 -15.53 21.46 -13.15
N CYS A 53 -15.87 22.67 -13.61
CA CYS A 53 -15.45 23.26 -14.88
C CYS A 53 -13.93 23.46 -15.13
N SER A 54 -13.03 22.78 -14.43
CA SER A 54 -11.57 22.94 -14.57
C SER A 54 -10.70 21.68 -14.36
N SER A 55 -11.22 20.51 -13.95
CA SER A 55 -10.34 19.35 -13.68
C SER A 55 -11.06 17.99 -13.57
N ASN A 56 -10.48 16.96 -14.18
CA ASN A 56 -10.90 15.54 -14.06
C ASN A 56 -10.22 14.80 -12.88
N LYS A 57 -9.54 15.52 -11.98
CA LYS A 57 -8.86 14.93 -10.82
C LYS A 57 -9.85 14.25 -9.87
N GLY A 58 -9.40 13.17 -9.25
CA GLY A 58 -10.11 12.47 -8.20
C GLY A 58 -9.42 12.58 -6.83
N TRP A 59 -10.07 12.03 -5.83
CA TRP A 59 -9.50 11.79 -4.50
C TRP A 59 -9.16 10.32 -4.34
N ILE A 60 -8.34 10.04 -3.34
CA ILE A 60 -7.97 8.67 -2.96
C ILE A 60 -8.60 8.39 -1.62
N ILE A 61 -9.14 7.20 -1.42
CA ILE A 61 -9.52 6.72 -0.09
C ILE A 61 -8.97 5.32 0.11
N LYS A 62 -8.66 4.96 1.35
CA LYS A 62 -8.33 3.58 1.73
C LYS A 62 -9.40 3.04 2.66
N VAL A 63 -9.96 1.89 2.33
CA VAL A 63 -11.01 1.27 3.11
C VAL A 63 -10.68 -0.17 3.42
N GLU A 64 -11.00 -0.58 4.63
CA GLU A 64 -10.85 -1.94 5.11
C GLU A 64 -12.21 -2.44 5.59
N LYS A 65 -12.59 -3.67 5.22
CA LYS A 65 -13.81 -4.29 5.73
C LYS A 65 -13.51 -4.98 7.05
N SER A 66 -14.15 -4.54 8.13
CA SER A 66 -14.05 -5.20 9.43
C SER A 66 -14.86 -6.51 9.46
N LYS A 67 -14.60 -7.38 10.45
CA LYS A 67 -15.37 -8.62 10.67
C LYS A 67 -16.87 -8.40 10.83
N SER A 68 -17.29 -7.25 11.36
CA SER A 68 -18.71 -6.90 11.52
C SER A 68 -19.40 -6.56 10.19
N GLY A 69 -18.68 -6.60 9.07
CA GLY A 69 -19.16 -6.18 7.75
C GLY A 69 -19.11 -4.67 7.54
N LYS A 70 -18.80 -3.88 8.57
CA LYS A 70 -18.64 -2.42 8.47
C LYS A 70 -17.28 -2.06 7.86
N PHE A 71 -17.27 -1.05 7.00
CA PHE A 71 -16.04 -0.49 6.44
C PHE A 71 -15.41 0.52 7.41
N ARG A 72 -14.09 0.44 7.55
CA ARG A 72 -13.25 1.42 8.23
C ARG A 72 -12.53 2.23 7.19
N HIS A 73 -12.60 3.55 7.33
CA HIS A 73 -11.80 4.45 6.53
C HIS A 73 -10.42 4.61 7.18
N LEU A 74 -9.36 4.37 6.42
CA LEU A 74 -7.98 4.37 6.90
C LEU A 74 -7.19 5.50 6.24
N ASP A 75 -6.24 6.05 6.97
CA ASP A 75 -5.18 6.86 6.38
C ASP A 75 -4.36 6.00 5.40
N VAL A 76 -4.10 6.54 4.22
CA VAL A 76 -3.46 5.81 3.11
C VAL A 76 -2.03 5.41 3.45
N LEU A 77 -1.32 6.20 4.26
CA LEU A 77 0.06 5.97 4.63
C LEU A 77 0.18 5.16 5.92
N THR A 78 -0.55 5.54 6.98
CA THR A 78 -0.34 5.02 8.35
C THR A 78 -1.27 3.87 8.74
N ASN A 79 -2.29 3.57 7.92
CA ASN A 79 -3.36 2.64 8.26
C ASN A 79 -4.15 3.00 9.53
N THR A 80 -4.00 4.20 10.08
CA THR A 80 -4.79 4.63 11.24
C THR A 80 -6.22 4.88 10.82
N GLN A 81 -7.18 4.42 11.61
CA GLN A 81 -8.59 4.71 11.35
C GLN A 81 -8.83 6.21 11.45
N ILE A 82 -9.38 6.78 10.37
CA ILE A 82 -9.77 8.18 10.34
C ILE A 82 -11.18 8.29 10.92
N SER A 83 -11.30 9.05 12.01
CA SER A 83 -12.59 9.43 12.57
C SER A 83 -13.07 10.71 11.89
N HIS A 84 -14.31 10.69 11.40
CA HIS A 84 -14.95 11.86 10.82
C HIS A 84 -15.81 12.54 11.90
N THR A 85 -15.65 13.84 12.07
CA THR A 85 -16.47 14.66 12.99
C THR A 85 -17.81 15.10 12.37
N PHE A 86 -18.14 14.62 11.17
CA PHE A 86 -19.33 15.06 10.42
C PHE A 86 -20.62 14.36 10.86
N PRO A 87 -21.77 15.06 10.82
CA PRO A 87 -23.03 14.56 11.38
C PRO A 87 -23.64 13.38 10.63
N SER A 88 -23.16 13.04 9.43
CA SER A 88 -23.52 11.80 8.74
C SER A 88 -22.27 11.00 8.38
N ASN A 89 -22.17 9.78 8.91
CA ASN A 89 -21.08 8.85 8.64
C ASN A 89 -21.27 8.07 7.32
N VAL A 90 -22.05 8.62 6.38
CA VAL A 90 -22.46 7.94 5.14
C VAL A 90 -21.87 8.69 3.96
N LEU A 91 -20.90 8.06 3.29
CA LEU A 91 -20.35 8.57 2.04
C LEU A 91 -21.22 8.05 0.88
N ASP A 92 -21.95 8.93 0.22
CA ASP A 92 -22.78 8.56 -0.92
C ASP A 92 -21.95 8.47 -2.21
N PHE A 93 -21.90 7.28 -2.79
CA PHE A 93 -21.20 7.01 -4.05
C PHE A 93 -22.05 7.28 -5.29
N MET A 94 -23.34 7.63 -5.16
CA MET A 94 -24.25 7.79 -6.32
C MET A 94 -23.77 8.85 -7.33
N ASN A 95 -23.06 9.88 -6.86
CA ASN A 95 -22.51 10.95 -7.69
C ASN A 95 -21.00 10.81 -7.96
N LEU A 96 -20.42 9.66 -7.61
CA LEU A 96 -18.99 9.39 -7.72
C LEU A 96 -18.73 8.17 -8.62
N ARG A 97 -17.80 8.34 -9.55
CA ARG A 97 -17.13 7.22 -10.19
C ARG A 97 -16.08 6.68 -9.23
N VAL A 98 -16.29 5.44 -8.79
CA VAL A 98 -15.37 4.71 -7.93
C VAL A 98 -14.54 3.75 -8.80
N ARG A 99 -13.21 3.78 -8.65
CA ARG A 99 -12.29 2.86 -9.32
C ARG A 99 -11.32 2.30 -8.30
N GLU A 100 -11.25 0.96 -8.20
CA GLU A 100 -10.21 0.30 -7.42
C GLU A 100 -8.83 0.57 -8.06
N LEU A 101 -7.86 0.95 -7.25
CA LEU A 101 -6.49 1.20 -7.68
C LEU A 101 -5.56 0.08 -7.20
N PHE A 102 -5.61 -0.21 -5.91
CA PHE A 102 -4.68 -1.13 -5.27
C PHE A 102 -5.34 -1.93 -4.16
N GLN A 103 -4.72 -3.06 -3.84
CA GLN A 103 -5.06 -3.93 -2.73
C GLN A 103 -3.84 -4.08 -1.84
N ALA A 104 -4.06 -4.05 -0.53
CA ALA A 104 -3.05 -4.22 0.49
C ALA A 104 -3.56 -5.21 1.54
N TYR A 105 -2.65 -5.96 2.13
CA TYR A 105 -2.99 -6.99 3.10
C TYR A 105 -2.27 -6.72 4.42
N THR A 106 -2.98 -6.95 5.52
CA THR A 106 -2.43 -6.90 6.87
C THR A 106 -2.73 -8.21 7.58
N LEU A 107 -1.87 -8.56 8.55
CA LEU A 107 -1.98 -9.79 9.32
C LEU A 107 -2.22 -9.42 10.79
N ASN A 108 -3.42 -9.72 11.28
CA ASN A 108 -3.80 -9.46 12.67
C ASN A 108 -3.86 -10.77 13.44
N PHE A 109 -3.47 -10.77 14.70
CA PHE A 109 -3.40 -11.94 15.56
C PHE A 109 -4.50 -11.89 16.62
N SER A 110 -5.20 -13.00 16.87
CA SER A 110 -6.12 -13.06 18.01
C SER A 110 -5.34 -13.02 19.33
N SER A 111 -5.47 -11.96 20.12
CA SER A 111 -5.02 -11.99 21.51
C SER A 111 -5.96 -12.87 22.33
N ASP A 112 -5.37 -13.69 23.20
CA ASP A 112 -6.11 -14.61 24.06
C ASP A 112 -6.62 -13.80 25.27
N GLY A 113 -7.89 -13.42 25.23
CA GLY A 113 -8.50 -12.45 26.14
C GLY A 113 -9.99 -12.68 26.34
N GLY A 114 -10.38 -13.86 26.84
CA GLY A 114 -11.77 -14.19 27.21
C GLY A 114 -12.71 -14.38 26.01
N ASP A 115 -14.04 -14.40 26.28
CA ASP A 115 -15.14 -14.77 25.36
C ASP A 115 -15.23 -13.99 24.02
N PHE A 116 -14.34 -13.03 23.78
CA PHE A 116 -14.27 -12.26 22.53
C PHE A 116 -12.84 -12.26 21.97
N ASN A 117 -12.62 -12.93 20.84
CA ASN A 117 -11.35 -12.88 20.11
C ASN A 117 -11.07 -11.44 19.62
N THR A 118 -10.28 -10.67 20.36
CA THR A 118 -9.72 -9.39 19.93
C THR A 118 -8.54 -9.64 19.00
N PHE A 119 -8.47 -8.92 17.87
CA PHE A 119 -7.38 -9.06 16.91
C PHE A 119 -6.49 -7.82 16.95
N GLU A 120 -5.22 -7.99 17.31
CA GLU A 120 -4.22 -6.92 17.31
C GLU A 120 -3.23 -7.11 16.14
N PRO A 121 -2.71 -6.02 15.54
CA PRO A 121 -1.65 -6.13 14.54
C PRO A 121 -0.49 -6.94 15.10
N LEU A 122 0.05 -7.91 14.35
CA LEU A 122 1.26 -8.58 14.80
C LEU A 122 2.39 -7.53 14.78
N ASP A 123 2.84 -7.09 15.95
CA ASP A 123 3.83 -6.02 16.05
C ASP A 123 5.20 -6.41 15.48
N ASP A 124 5.34 -7.65 14.98
CA ASP A 124 6.53 -8.19 14.32
C ASP A 124 6.36 -8.29 12.79
N VAL A 125 5.14 -8.17 12.21
CA VAL A 125 4.95 -8.18 10.75
C VAL A 125 5.06 -6.76 10.21
N TYR A 126 5.94 -6.59 9.23
CA TYR A 126 6.14 -5.32 8.54
C TYR A 126 5.26 -5.19 7.29
N LYS A 127 5.26 -6.18 6.39
CA LYS A 127 4.48 -6.15 5.14
C LYS A 127 4.00 -7.55 4.73
N VAL A 128 2.85 -7.61 4.07
CA VAL A 128 2.23 -8.86 3.59
C VAL A 128 1.98 -8.78 2.10
N VAL A 129 2.32 -9.83 1.37
CA VAL A 129 2.03 -9.99 -0.05
C VAL A 129 1.26 -11.29 -0.27
N LEU A 130 0.09 -11.17 -0.91
CA LEU A 130 -0.68 -12.32 -1.38
C LEU A 130 -0.22 -12.68 -2.79
N PHE A 131 -0.01 -13.97 -3.03
CA PHE A 131 0.32 -14.53 -4.33
C PHE A 131 -0.60 -15.71 -4.63
N SER A 132 -1.19 -15.75 -5.82
CA SER A 132 -2.10 -16.81 -6.24
C SER A 132 -1.53 -17.49 -7.48
N ASP A 133 -1.51 -18.82 -7.47
CA ASP A 133 -1.09 -19.66 -8.59
C ASP A 133 -2.07 -20.83 -8.73
N GLU A 134 -2.45 -21.18 -9.96
CA GLU A 134 -3.47 -22.21 -10.22
C GLU A 134 -3.06 -23.61 -9.70
N GLY A 135 -1.75 -23.90 -9.64
CA GLY A 135 -1.23 -25.18 -9.15
C GLY A 135 -0.88 -25.18 -7.66
N LEU A 136 -0.40 -24.06 -7.13
CA LEU A 136 0.06 -23.95 -5.73
C LEU A 136 -1.00 -23.37 -4.77
N GLY A 137 -2.09 -22.83 -5.30
CA GLY A 137 -3.13 -22.15 -4.52
C GLY A 137 -2.70 -20.73 -4.10
N GLN A 138 -3.31 -20.25 -3.00
CA GLN A 138 -3.02 -18.93 -2.46
C GLN A 138 -1.95 -18.99 -1.36
N MET A 139 -0.89 -18.22 -1.53
CA MET A 139 0.25 -18.10 -0.64
C MET A 139 0.34 -16.70 -0.06
N VAL A 140 0.58 -16.63 1.25
CA VAL A 140 0.76 -15.39 2.01
C VAL A 140 2.23 -15.27 2.39
N PHE A 141 2.91 -14.33 1.77
CA PHE A 141 4.27 -13.94 2.13
C PHE A 141 4.24 -12.84 3.18
N THR A 142 5.01 -13.02 4.24
CA THR A 142 5.13 -12.07 5.35
C THR A 142 6.59 -11.66 5.50
N LEU A 143 6.82 -10.35 5.43
CA LEU A 143 8.09 -9.73 5.79
C LEU A 143 7.98 -9.22 7.21
N ARG A 144 8.86 -9.69 8.10
CA ARG A 144 8.92 -9.29 9.50
C ARG A 144 9.77 -8.04 9.71
N LYS A 145 9.63 -7.38 10.86
CA LYS A 145 10.42 -6.19 11.23
C LYS A 145 11.91 -6.49 11.42
N ASP A 146 12.26 -7.74 11.76
CA ASP A 146 13.63 -8.26 11.78
C ASP A 146 14.21 -8.51 10.37
N GLY A 147 13.42 -8.30 9.33
CA GLY A 147 13.78 -8.50 7.93
C GLY A 147 13.78 -9.95 7.47
N LYS A 148 13.18 -10.88 8.23
CA LYS A 148 13.01 -12.29 7.82
C LYS A 148 11.71 -12.50 7.05
N LEU A 149 11.76 -13.44 6.11
CA LEU A 149 10.64 -13.81 5.24
C LEU A 149 10.03 -15.14 5.67
N ARG A 150 8.70 -15.19 5.72
CA ARG A 150 7.95 -16.42 5.92
C ARG A 150 6.82 -16.52 4.91
N VAL A 151 6.49 -17.72 4.49
CA VAL A 151 5.37 -18.01 3.59
C VAL A 151 4.48 -19.08 4.19
N SER A 152 3.18 -18.97 3.95
CA SER A 152 2.21 -20.01 4.28
C SER A 152 1.11 -20.06 3.23
N ASN A 153 0.57 -21.25 2.96
CA ASN A 153 -0.63 -21.39 2.16
C ASN A 153 -1.85 -20.96 2.97
N ILE A 154 -2.84 -20.35 2.31
CA ILE A 154 -4.10 -20.02 2.98
C ILE A 154 -4.75 -21.29 3.52
N GLY A 155 -5.13 -21.27 4.80
CA GLY A 155 -5.73 -22.41 5.50
C GLY A 155 -4.74 -23.44 6.02
N CYS A 156 -3.45 -23.32 5.71
CA CYS A 156 -2.39 -24.16 6.28
C CYS A 156 -1.76 -23.50 7.51
N THR A 157 -1.33 -24.33 8.45
CA THR A 157 -0.71 -23.89 9.69
C THR A 157 0.82 -23.85 9.65
N ASN A 158 1.42 -24.35 8.56
CA ASN A 158 2.86 -24.45 8.43
C ASN A 158 3.42 -23.12 7.89
N LEU A 159 4.31 -22.51 8.65
CA LEU A 159 5.11 -21.37 8.22
C LEU A 159 6.43 -21.90 7.68
N ILE A 160 6.69 -21.67 6.40
CA ILE A 160 7.95 -22.02 5.74
C ILE A 160 8.84 -20.77 5.78
N ILE A 161 10.09 -20.93 6.20
CA ILE A 161 11.10 -19.87 6.13
C ILE A 161 11.60 -19.81 4.69
N VAL A 162 11.51 -18.63 4.07
CA VAL A 162 12.03 -18.40 2.73
C VAL A 162 13.48 -17.95 2.87
N ASP A 163 14.41 -18.75 2.34
CA ASP A 163 15.86 -18.58 2.46
C ASP A 163 16.35 -18.58 3.93
N ASP A 164 16.95 -19.69 4.35
CA ASP A 164 17.44 -19.92 5.72
C ASP A 164 18.73 -19.15 6.07
N GLY A 165 19.25 -18.37 5.12
CA GLY A 165 20.44 -17.56 5.30
C GLY A 165 20.28 -16.40 6.30
N ASN A 166 21.42 -15.82 6.70
CA ASN A 166 21.44 -14.64 7.57
C ASN A 166 21.13 -13.32 6.83
N ARG A 167 20.33 -13.39 5.75
CA ARG A 167 19.91 -12.21 4.98
C ARG A 167 18.83 -11.42 5.73
N VAL A 168 18.80 -10.11 5.47
CA VAL A 168 17.84 -9.17 6.05
C VAL A 168 17.24 -8.38 4.89
N TYR A 169 15.92 -8.46 4.74
CA TYR A 169 15.16 -7.79 3.71
C TYR A 169 14.55 -6.50 4.23
N HIS A 170 14.58 -5.46 3.40
CA HIS A 170 13.97 -4.17 3.73
C HIS A 170 12.53 -4.06 3.22
N ASP A 171 12.22 -4.71 2.10
CA ASP A 171 10.90 -4.61 1.49
C ASP A 171 10.56 -5.82 0.59
N ILE A 172 9.26 -6.00 0.34
CA ILE A 172 8.65 -7.06 -0.48
C ILE A 172 7.53 -6.47 -1.35
N ILE A 173 7.39 -6.96 -2.59
CA ILE A 173 6.36 -6.51 -3.55
C ILE A 173 5.96 -7.65 -4.49
N LEU A 174 4.71 -7.66 -4.97
CA LEU A 174 4.31 -8.46 -6.12
C LEU A 174 4.55 -7.64 -7.40
N TYR A 175 5.45 -8.10 -8.27
CA TYR A 175 5.82 -7.41 -9.50
C TYR A 175 5.91 -8.39 -10.66
N MET A 176 5.22 -8.08 -11.77
CA MET A 176 5.19 -8.92 -12.98
C MET A 176 4.89 -10.41 -12.69
N GLY A 177 3.90 -10.66 -11.83
CA GLY A 177 3.49 -12.02 -11.47
C GLY A 177 4.50 -12.80 -10.62
N LYS A 178 5.50 -12.13 -10.02
CA LYS A 178 6.47 -12.76 -9.11
C LYS A 178 6.64 -11.95 -7.84
N VAL A 179 6.85 -12.63 -6.73
CA VAL A 179 7.14 -11.97 -5.45
C VAL A 179 8.62 -11.58 -5.42
N HIS A 180 8.88 -10.28 -5.33
CA HIS A 180 10.22 -9.69 -5.28
C HIS A 180 10.52 -9.15 -3.89
N VAL A 181 11.78 -9.23 -3.49
CA VAL A 181 12.30 -8.71 -2.22
C VAL A 181 13.60 -7.96 -2.47
N VAL A 182 13.84 -6.92 -1.67
CA VAL A 182 15.11 -6.18 -1.69
C VAL A 182 15.83 -6.36 -0.37
N ASP A 183 17.09 -6.76 -0.44
CA ASP A 183 17.92 -6.93 0.76
C ASP A 183 18.56 -5.61 1.22
N LYS A 184 19.22 -5.66 2.37
CA LYS A 184 19.94 -4.53 2.94
C LYS A 184 21.07 -3.98 2.03
N SER A 185 21.70 -4.82 1.20
CA SER A 185 22.72 -4.42 0.23
C SER A 185 22.12 -3.81 -1.05
N GLY A 186 20.80 -3.90 -1.22
CA GLY A 186 20.06 -3.41 -2.37
C GLY A 186 19.99 -4.37 -3.53
N ILE A 187 20.27 -5.65 -3.30
CA ILE A 187 20.06 -6.69 -4.28
C ILE A 187 18.57 -7.04 -4.28
N ILE A 188 17.95 -7.05 -5.47
CA ILE A 188 16.60 -7.54 -5.68
C ILE A 188 16.64 -9.02 -6.02
N PHE A 189 15.83 -9.80 -5.34
CA PHE A 189 15.58 -11.21 -5.64
C PHE A 189 14.10 -11.41 -5.97
N TRP A 190 13.78 -12.38 -6.80
CA TRP A 190 12.44 -12.95 -6.85
C TRP A 190 12.42 -14.34 -6.21
N ILE A 191 11.28 -14.71 -5.63
CA ILE A 191 11.09 -15.99 -4.94
C ILE A 191 10.52 -17.01 -5.92
N ASN A 192 11.24 -18.11 -6.14
CA ASN A 192 10.69 -19.28 -6.82
C ASN A 192 9.68 -19.96 -5.88
N CYS A 193 8.38 -19.75 -6.14
CA CYS A 193 7.32 -20.18 -5.23
C CYS A 193 7.14 -21.70 -5.14
N SER A 194 7.68 -22.48 -6.08
CA SER A 194 7.67 -23.95 -6.01
C SER A 194 8.75 -24.52 -5.08
N SER A 195 9.89 -23.82 -4.95
CA SER A 195 11.05 -24.28 -4.17
C SER A 195 11.40 -23.41 -2.97
N PHE A 196 10.75 -22.25 -2.84
CA PHE A 196 11.03 -21.18 -1.87
C PHE A 196 12.49 -20.71 -1.87
N LYS A 197 13.19 -20.86 -3.00
CA LYS A 197 14.54 -20.36 -3.23
C LYS A 197 14.52 -18.97 -3.86
N LEU A 198 15.53 -18.17 -3.54
CA LEU A 198 15.71 -16.84 -4.10
C LEU A 198 16.54 -16.90 -5.38
N VAL A 199 16.12 -16.11 -6.36
CA VAL A 199 16.86 -15.92 -7.60
C VAL A 199 17.18 -14.44 -7.74
N GLN A 200 18.46 -14.12 -7.83
CA GLN A 200 18.93 -12.75 -7.96
C GLN A 200 18.49 -12.15 -9.30
N SER A 201 18.00 -10.92 -9.25
CA SER A 201 17.48 -10.17 -10.42
C SER A 201 18.18 -8.83 -10.66
N SER A 202 19.00 -8.37 -9.72
CA SER A 202 19.75 -7.11 -9.88
C SER A 202 21.17 -7.24 -9.33
N PRO A 203 22.12 -6.37 -9.72
CA PRO A 203 23.39 -6.25 -9.01
C PRO A 203 23.18 -5.60 -7.63
N SER A 204 24.22 -5.64 -6.80
CA SER A 204 24.27 -4.93 -5.52
C SER A 204 24.36 -3.42 -5.70
N LEU A 205 23.68 -2.65 -4.82
CA LEU A 205 23.86 -1.21 -4.69
C LEU A 205 25.07 -0.85 -3.79
N ASN A 206 25.61 -1.82 -3.05
CA ASN A 206 26.72 -1.64 -2.09
C ASN A 206 26.47 -0.54 -1.05
N ASN A 207 25.22 -0.38 -0.61
CA ASN A 207 24.81 0.71 0.28
C ASN A 207 23.96 0.22 1.46
N ASP A 208 24.60 -0.41 2.45
CA ASP A 208 23.92 -1.10 3.56
C ASP A 208 23.18 -0.15 4.53
N GLY A 209 23.55 1.14 4.56
CA GLY A 209 23.04 2.11 5.55
C GLY A 209 21.71 2.78 5.21
N ARG A 210 21.11 2.48 4.06
CA ARG A 210 19.87 3.12 3.60
C ARG A 210 18.72 2.13 3.53
N ARG A 211 17.56 2.52 4.08
CA ARG A 211 16.32 1.75 3.96
C ARG A 211 15.88 1.77 2.51
N LYS A 212 15.44 0.63 2.00
CA LYS A 212 15.08 0.44 0.59
C LYS A 212 13.62 0.07 0.51
N ASN A 213 12.87 0.77 -0.34
CA ASN A 213 11.47 0.50 -0.60
C ASN A 213 11.29 0.20 -2.08
N LEU A 214 10.62 -0.90 -2.41
CA LEU A 214 10.25 -1.25 -3.77
C LEU A 214 9.01 -0.47 -4.19
N VAL A 215 9.01 0.07 -5.41
CA VAL A 215 7.85 0.70 -6.03
C VAL A 215 7.76 0.26 -7.49
N GLU A 216 6.59 -0.21 -7.91
CA GLU A 216 6.28 -0.44 -9.32
C GLU A 216 5.74 0.86 -9.94
N SER A 217 6.23 1.19 -11.14
CA SER A 217 5.69 2.30 -11.93
C SER A 217 5.89 2.06 -13.42
N ASN A 218 4.79 2.13 -14.18
CA ASN A 218 4.75 1.97 -15.63
C ASN A 218 5.50 0.70 -16.11
N GLY A 219 5.29 -0.42 -15.43
CA GLY A 219 5.90 -1.71 -15.76
C GLY A 219 7.40 -1.78 -15.47
N SER A 220 7.93 -0.87 -14.67
CA SER A 220 9.33 -0.85 -14.22
C SER A 220 9.40 -0.90 -12.70
N LEU A 221 10.43 -1.57 -12.18
CA LEU A 221 10.69 -1.66 -10.76
C LEU A 221 11.72 -0.62 -10.31
N PHE A 222 11.38 0.12 -9.26
CA PHE A 222 12.21 1.15 -8.66
C PHE A 222 12.55 0.80 -7.21
N VAL A 223 13.73 1.24 -6.77
CA VAL A 223 14.16 1.24 -5.37
C VAL A 223 14.24 2.69 -4.90
N VAL A 224 13.50 3.00 -3.84
CA VAL A 224 13.61 4.28 -3.13
C VAL A 224 14.49 4.07 -1.90
N GLU A 225 15.71 4.59 -1.96
CA GLU A 225 16.62 4.64 -0.82
C GLU A 225 16.30 5.83 0.08
N MET A 226 16.10 5.58 1.38
CA MET A 226 15.89 6.60 2.39
C MET A 226 17.02 6.56 3.41
N TYR A 227 17.64 7.71 3.64
CA TYR A 227 18.66 7.90 4.66
C TYR A 227 18.24 8.96 5.67
N PHE A 228 18.34 8.60 6.95
CA PHE A 228 17.99 9.47 8.07
C PHE A 228 19.26 9.94 8.77
N ARG A 229 19.66 11.20 8.54
CA ARG A 229 20.82 11.80 9.20
C ARG A 229 20.37 12.63 10.40
N ARG A 230 20.89 12.33 11.60
CA ARG A 230 20.83 13.24 12.74
C ARG A 230 21.94 14.28 12.60
N THR A 231 21.62 15.57 12.63
CA THR A 231 22.63 16.64 12.53
C THR A 231 23.02 17.17 13.92
N GLY A 232 24.19 16.79 14.44
CA GLY A 232 24.80 17.43 15.61
C GLY A 232 24.11 17.17 16.96
N VAL A 233 24.88 17.31 18.05
CA VAL A 233 24.47 16.95 19.43
C VAL A 233 23.36 17.88 19.97
N ASN A 234 23.25 19.11 19.46
CA ASN A 234 22.35 20.15 20.00
C ASN A 234 21.20 20.57 19.06
N THR A 235 21.05 19.98 17.87
CA THR A 235 19.93 20.26 16.97
C THR A 235 19.33 18.96 16.47
N SER A 236 18.19 18.54 17.01
CA SER A 236 17.45 17.34 16.57
C SER A 236 16.76 17.53 15.19
N LYS A 237 17.46 18.17 14.23
CA LYS A 237 17.08 18.19 12.83
C LYS A 237 17.43 16.82 12.22
N LEU A 238 16.40 16.15 11.73
CA LEU A 238 16.49 14.93 10.97
C LEU A 238 16.53 15.34 9.50
N VAL A 239 17.69 15.19 8.86
CA VAL A 239 17.79 15.39 7.41
C VAL A 239 17.44 14.06 6.76
N ILE A 240 16.46 14.09 5.86
CA ILE A 240 16.01 12.94 5.09
C ILE A 240 16.55 13.12 3.68
N ASP A 241 17.46 12.23 3.29
CA ASP A 241 17.94 12.13 1.91
C ASP A 241 17.23 10.95 1.24
N ILE A 242 16.61 11.22 0.09
CA ILE A 242 15.88 10.22 -0.69
C ILE A 242 16.48 10.14 -2.08
N SER A 243 16.78 8.93 -2.54
CA SER A 243 17.24 8.67 -3.90
C SER A 243 16.38 7.60 -4.54
N VAL A 244 15.98 7.82 -5.79
CA VAL A 244 15.24 6.86 -6.59
C VAL A 244 16.19 6.21 -7.59
N LEU A 245 16.16 4.89 -7.64
CA LEU A 245 16.98 4.07 -8.51
C LEU A 245 16.09 3.14 -9.33
N LYS A 246 16.38 2.98 -10.61
CA LYS A 246 15.71 2.03 -11.49
C LYS A 246 16.69 0.93 -11.90
N VAL A 247 16.25 -0.33 -11.86
CA VAL A 247 17.01 -1.42 -12.48
C VAL A 247 16.81 -1.36 -13.98
N VAL A 248 17.90 -1.35 -14.74
CA VAL A 248 17.86 -1.44 -16.20
C VAL A 248 18.47 -2.78 -16.59
N ASP A 249 17.64 -3.66 -17.14
CA ASP A 249 18.07 -4.93 -17.70
C ASP A 249 18.68 -4.70 -19.08
N ASN A 250 19.99 -4.49 -19.08
CA ASN A 250 20.85 -4.52 -20.26
C ASN A 250 21.98 -5.56 -20.04
N GLU A 251 22.92 -5.70 -20.97
CA GLU A 251 24.00 -6.70 -20.91
C GLU A 251 24.82 -6.69 -19.61
N SER A 252 24.81 -5.59 -18.84
CA SER A 252 25.54 -5.46 -17.58
C SER A 252 24.67 -5.19 -16.36
N SER A 253 23.33 -5.33 -16.46
CA SER A 253 22.31 -4.99 -15.45
C SER A 253 22.77 -3.92 -14.46
N ARG A 254 22.41 -2.64 -14.68
CA ARG A 254 22.91 -1.52 -13.85
C ARG A 254 21.80 -0.73 -13.18
N TRP A 255 22.17 -0.05 -12.09
CA TRP A 255 21.32 0.91 -11.41
C TRP A 255 21.42 2.29 -12.06
N LEU A 256 20.27 2.84 -12.46
CA LEU A 256 20.16 4.22 -12.94
C LEU A 256 19.51 5.09 -11.86
N ARG A 257 20.19 6.15 -11.44
CA ARG A 257 19.59 7.16 -10.56
C ARG A 257 18.56 7.97 -11.34
N VAL A 258 17.37 8.11 -10.78
CA VAL A 258 16.25 8.84 -11.38
C VAL A 258 16.01 10.11 -10.58
N THR A 259 16.14 11.25 -11.24
CA THR A 259 15.92 12.59 -10.67
C THR A 259 14.61 13.23 -11.13
N ASP A 260 13.98 12.64 -12.16
CA ASP A 260 12.71 13.11 -12.70
C ASP A 260 11.79 11.92 -13.01
N LEU A 261 10.66 11.87 -12.31
CA LEU A 261 9.57 10.91 -12.51
C LEU A 261 8.51 11.44 -13.48
N GLY A 262 8.70 12.63 -14.06
CA GLY A 262 7.73 13.30 -14.92
C GLY A 262 6.48 13.67 -14.13
N ASP A 263 5.31 13.24 -14.62
CA ASP A 263 4.02 13.44 -13.93
C ASP A 263 3.80 12.46 -12.76
N VAL A 264 4.68 11.48 -12.57
CA VAL A 264 4.49 10.43 -11.58
C VAL A 264 4.94 10.88 -10.19
N LEU A 265 4.25 10.36 -9.17
CA LEU A 265 4.63 10.42 -7.77
C LEU A 265 4.68 9.02 -7.17
N PHE A 266 5.46 8.85 -6.10
CA PHE A 266 5.51 7.62 -5.30
C PHE A 266 4.90 7.84 -3.92
N VAL A 267 4.15 6.85 -3.43
CA VAL A 267 3.63 6.79 -2.07
C VAL A 267 4.26 5.59 -1.37
N LEU A 268 4.92 5.84 -0.24
CA LEU A 268 5.55 4.83 0.62
C LEU A 268 4.70 4.64 1.88
N GLY A 269 3.67 3.80 1.77
CA GLY A 269 2.78 3.47 2.86
C GLY A 269 3.33 2.38 3.77
N GLN A 270 2.63 2.14 4.87
CA GLN A 270 3.02 1.14 5.86
C GLN A 270 2.94 -0.30 5.31
N ASP A 271 1.89 -0.63 4.57
CA ASP A 271 1.61 -1.97 4.03
C ASP A 271 1.79 -2.07 2.52
N LEU A 272 1.77 -0.94 1.80
CA LEU A 272 1.88 -0.90 0.36
C LEU A 272 2.63 0.36 -0.09
N ASN A 273 3.52 0.17 -1.07
CA ASN A 273 4.08 1.28 -1.83
C ASN A 273 3.53 1.23 -3.25
N PHE A 274 3.23 2.39 -3.83
CA PHE A 274 2.64 2.46 -5.16
C PHE A 274 2.97 3.79 -5.83
N SER A 275 2.72 3.86 -7.13
CA SER A 275 2.92 5.06 -7.94
C SER A 275 1.59 5.56 -8.53
N LEU A 276 1.52 6.87 -8.78
CA LEU A 276 0.33 7.53 -9.34
C LEU A 276 0.73 8.66 -10.30
N SER A 277 -0.15 9.00 -11.25
CA SER A 277 -0.06 10.25 -12.02
C SER A 277 -0.59 11.41 -11.19
N ALA A 278 0.22 12.44 -10.93
CA ALA A 278 -0.19 13.59 -10.13
C ALA A 278 -1.33 14.40 -10.78
N ASN A 279 -1.43 14.37 -12.12
CA ASN A 279 -2.52 15.03 -12.84
C ASN A 279 -3.88 14.37 -12.63
N ASP A 280 -3.92 13.12 -12.15
CA ASP A 280 -5.16 12.40 -11.89
C ASP A 280 -5.77 12.69 -10.51
N TYR A 281 -5.03 13.35 -9.61
CA TYR A 281 -5.44 13.51 -8.20
C TYR A 281 -5.26 14.93 -7.66
N TYR A 282 -6.12 15.30 -6.70
CA TYR A 282 -6.00 16.51 -5.91
C TYR A 282 -4.98 16.33 -4.77
N GLY A 283 -4.31 17.41 -4.35
CA GLY A 283 -3.36 17.40 -3.24
C GLY A 283 -1.96 16.87 -3.57
N PHE A 284 -1.77 16.31 -4.76
CA PHE A 284 -0.52 15.71 -5.19
C PHE A 284 0.28 16.60 -6.13
N GLU A 285 1.60 16.56 -5.94
CA GLU A 285 2.58 17.16 -6.82
C GLU A 285 3.35 16.08 -7.57
N ARG A 286 3.61 16.34 -8.85
CA ARG A 286 4.44 15.48 -9.69
C ARG A 286 5.89 15.46 -9.21
N ASN A 287 6.63 14.44 -9.61
CA ASN A 287 8.05 14.27 -9.28
C ASN A 287 8.33 14.37 -7.76
N CYS A 288 7.45 13.75 -6.97
CA CYS A 288 7.52 13.75 -5.50
C CYS A 288 7.36 12.34 -4.92
N ILE A 289 7.95 12.14 -3.73
CA ILE A 289 7.75 10.96 -2.90
C ILE A 289 6.99 11.37 -1.63
N TYR A 290 5.94 10.64 -1.31
CA TYR A 290 5.13 10.82 -0.10
C TYR A 290 5.41 9.66 0.86
N CYS A 291 5.74 9.97 2.11
CA CYS A 291 6.10 8.97 3.12
C CYS A 291 5.76 9.47 4.53
N ILE A 292 5.77 8.58 5.51
CA ILE A 292 5.62 8.95 6.92
C ILE A 292 6.97 9.36 7.49
N SER A 293 7.00 10.47 8.20
CA SER A 293 8.13 10.89 9.02
C SER A 293 7.63 11.52 10.31
N LYS A 294 8.17 11.10 11.46
CA LYS A 294 7.76 11.57 12.79
C LYS A 294 6.22 11.51 13.01
N GLY A 295 5.56 10.47 12.50
CA GLY A 295 4.12 10.28 12.62
C GLY A 295 3.26 11.20 11.75
N ARG A 296 3.86 11.97 10.84
CA ARG A 296 3.16 12.87 9.91
C ARG A 296 3.48 12.53 8.47
N THR A 297 2.56 12.87 7.58
CA THR A 297 2.78 12.79 6.15
C THR A 297 3.79 13.82 5.71
N ALA A 298 4.77 13.37 4.94
CA ALA A 298 5.80 14.23 4.38
C ALA A 298 5.93 14.02 2.88
N ARG A 299 6.20 15.12 2.18
CA ARG A 299 6.46 15.19 0.76
C ARG A 299 7.93 15.56 0.55
N PHE A 300 8.66 14.71 -0.16
CA PHE A 300 10.00 14.98 -0.67
C PHE A 300 9.90 15.25 -2.17
N SER A 301 10.36 16.43 -2.62
CA SER A 301 10.40 16.76 -4.05
C SER A 301 11.77 16.43 -4.63
N LEU A 302 11.80 15.70 -5.75
CA LEU A 302 13.03 15.40 -6.48
C LEU A 302 13.58 16.62 -7.23
N ASN A 303 12.75 17.63 -7.51
CA ASN A 303 13.16 18.84 -8.22
C ASN A 303 14.20 19.67 -7.45
N ASN A 304 14.05 19.75 -6.12
CA ASN A 304 14.88 20.61 -5.27
C ASN A 304 15.35 19.92 -3.98
N SER A 305 15.20 18.59 -3.90
CA SER A 305 15.46 17.79 -2.68
C SER A 305 14.75 18.35 -1.43
N GLY A 306 13.62 19.03 -1.63
CA GLY A 306 12.89 19.74 -0.59
C GLY A 306 11.96 18.81 0.17
N PHE A 307 12.16 18.72 1.48
CA PHE A 307 11.33 17.95 2.40
C PHE A 307 10.34 18.87 3.14
N LYS A 308 9.04 18.57 3.09
CA LYS A 308 7.98 19.32 3.80
C LYS A 308 6.97 18.36 4.41
N PHE A 309 6.49 18.68 5.61
CA PHE A 309 5.27 18.05 6.13
C PHE A 309 4.06 18.62 5.40
N VAL A 310 3.13 17.74 5.05
CA VAL A 310 1.88 18.09 4.38
C VAL A 310 0.76 17.37 5.11
N ASP A 311 -0.35 18.07 5.32
CA ASP A 311 -1.51 17.55 6.02
C ASP A 311 -2.67 17.37 5.01
N ASP A 312 -3.59 16.44 5.28
CA ASP A 312 -4.87 16.26 4.57
C ASP A 312 -4.83 16.00 3.05
N ILE A 313 -3.73 15.45 2.51
CA ILE A 313 -3.60 15.22 1.06
C ILE A 313 -4.39 14.02 0.52
N PHE A 314 -4.72 13.05 1.38
CA PHE A 314 -5.40 11.79 1.00
C PHE A 314 -6.90 11.81 1.32
N TRP A 315 -7.48 12.97 1.65
CA TRP A 315 -8.89 13.05 2.03
C TRP A 315 -9.69 13.99 1.12
N PRO A 316 -10.88 13.58 0.64
CA PRO A 316 -11.83 14.48 0.01
C PRO A 316 -12.15 15.73 0.83
N CYS A 317 -12.40 16.83 0.11
CA CYS A 317 -12.95 18.05 0.68
C CYS A 317 -14.23 17.74 1.49
N PRO A 318 -14.43 18.36 2.67
CA PRO A 318 -15.64 18.21 3.49
C PRO A 318 -16.97 18.33 2.74
N THR A 319 -16.97 19.06 1.62
CA THR A 319 -18.15 19.31 0.78
C THR A 319 -18.72 18.06 0.12
N LEU A 320 -17.99 16.94 0.07
CA LEU A 320 -18.52 15.67 -0.45
C LEU A 320 -19.59 15.03 0.45
N PHE A 321 -19.76 15.53 1.69
CA PHE A 321 -20.83 15.12 2.60
C PHE A 321 -22.00 16.11 2.64
N ASN A 322 -21.94 17.22 1.89
CA ASN A 322 -23.08 18.13 1.76
C ASN A 322 -23.98 17.63 0.64
N SER A 323 -25.11 17.03 1.03
CA SER A 323 -26.24 16.72 0.14
C SER A 323 -26.77 17.95 -0.61
N ASP A 324 -26.52 19.15 -0.09
CA ASP A 324 -27.15 20.40 -0.54
C ASP A 324 -26.41 21.09 -1.70
N LEU A 325 -25.28 20.55 -2.16
CA LEU A 325 -24.48 21.14 -3.26
C LEU A 325 -24.85 20.62 -4.66
N PHE A 326 -25.83 19.71 -4.76
CA PHE A 326 -26.27 19.12 -6.04
C PHE A 326 -27.79 19.22 -6.28
N LEU A 327 -28.49 20.13 -5.60
CA LEU A 327 -29.89 20.46 -5.86
C LEU A 327 -30.03 21.71 -6.74
#